data_AF-A0A9D4IZD9-F1
#
_entry.id   AF-A0A9D4IZD9-F1
#
_cell.length_a   1.000
_cell.length_b   1.000
_cell.length_c   1.000
_cell.angle_alpha   90.00
_cell.angle_beta   90.00
_cell.angle_gamma   90.00
#
_symmetry.space_group_name_H-M   'P 1'
#
loop_
_entity.id
_entity.type
_entity.pdbx_description
1 polymer ?
#
loop_
_entity_poly.entity_id
_entity_poly.type
_entity_poly.pdbx_seq_one_letter_code
_entity_poly.pdbx_strand_id
1 'polypeptide(L)'
;MRTVSEKCNPTARWLLNFVEEKEEVKLQKLIEIGYNFSDSVDLNSETVKDKMSEVMDTLQIDELECESIEKLTRGQGKNVLWEDERKLRVTASNFGEVILLKQ
;
A
#
# COMPACT_ATOMS: atom_id res chain seq x y z
N MET A 1 -14.37 23.35 -39.33
CA MET A 1 -13.74 23.40 -38.00
C MET A 1 -14.84 23.39 -36.95
N ARG A 2 -15.06 22.27 -36.24
CA ARG A 2 -15.95 22.24 -35.07
C ARG A 2 -15.09 22.47 -33.84
N THR A 3 -15.25 23.62 -33.21
CA THR A 3 -14.71 23.92 -31.89
C THR A 3 -15.56 23.17 -30.86
N VAL A 4 -15.04 22.09 -30.31
CA VAL A 4 -15.68 21.41 -29.18
C VAL A 4 -15.26 22.19 -27.93
N SER A 5 -16.15 23.08 -27.49
CA SER A 5 -16.09 23.66 -26.15
C SER A 5 -16.45 22.53 -25.17
N GLU A 6 -15.43 21.87 -24.64
CA GLU A 6 -15.58 20.88 -23.57
C GLU A 6 -15.99 21.60 -22.29
N LYS A 7 -17.29 21.65 -22.05
CA LYS A 7 -17.84 21.97 -20.74
C LYS A 7 -17.41 20.86 -19.79
N CYS A 8 -16.42 21.13 -18.94
CA CYS A 8 -15.97 20.21 -17.89
C CYS A 8 -17.16 19.92 -16.95
N ASN A 9 -17.59 18.67 -16.91
CA ASN A 9 -18.69 18.24 -16.06
C ASN A 9 -18.21 18.19 -14.59
N PRO A 10 -18.74 19.02 -13.67
CA PRO A 10 -18.27 19.09 -12.28
C PRO A 10 -18.51 17.79 -11.49
N THR A 11 -19.35 16.89 -12.00
CA THR A 11 -19.62 15.58 -11.37
C THR A 11 -18.56 14.54 -11.72
N ALA A 12 -17.78 14.75 -12.78
CA ALA A 12 -16.73 13.83 -13.22
C ALA A 12 -15.42 14.10 -12.47
N ARG A 13 -15.44 14.02 -11.13
CA ARG A 13 -14.25 14.21 -10.27
C ARG A 13 -13.06 13.35 -10.68
N TRP A 14 -13.31 12.20 -11.32
CA TRP A 14 -12.28 11.31 -11.86
C TRP A 14 -11.40 11.97 -12.95
N LEU A 15 -11.87 13.03 -13.61
CA LEU A 15 -11.10 13.78 -14.62
C LEU A 15 -10.09 14.76 -14.01
N LEU A 16 -10.22 15.12 -12.73
CA LEU A 16 -9.25 15.99 -12.04
C LEU A 16 -7.91 15.29 -11.80
N ASN A 17 -7.91 13.95 -11.84
CA ASN A 17 -6.70 13.12 -11.66
C ASN A 17 -5.68 13.25 -12.79
N PHE A 18 -6.03 13.87 -13.92
CA PHE A 18 -5.12 14.05 -15.05
C PHE A 18 -4.35 15.39 -15.01
N VAL A 19 -4.64 16.26 -14.03
CA VAL A 19 -4.14 17.64 -14.00
C VAL A 19 -3.07 17.88 -12.91
N GLU A 20 -2.94 17.00 -11.92
CA GLU A 20 -1.96 17.19 -10.84
C GLU A 20 -0.56 16.69 -11.23
N GLU A 21 0.44 17.57 -11.08
CA GLU A 21 1.85 17.22 -11.16
C GLU A 21 2.16 16.16 -10.10
N LYS A 22 2.76 15.05 -10.53
CA LYS A 22 3.11 13.93 -9.65
C LYS A 22 4.26 14.34 -8.75
N GLU A 23 3.95 14.74 -7.52
CA GLU A 23 4.95 14.82 -6.47
C GLU A 23 5.53 13.41 -6.22
N GLU A 24 6.86 13.31 -6.18
CA GLU A 24 7.56 12.06 -5.85
C GLU A 24 7.42 11.77 -4.35
N VAL A 25 6.29 11.17 -3.97
CA VAL A 25 6.07 10.69 -2.62
C VAL A 25 6.82 9.36 -2.44
N LYS A 26 7.81 9.35 -1.55
CA LYS A 26 8.51 8.12 -1.15
C LYS A 26 7.60 7.28 -0.26
N LEU A 27 7.21 6.11 -0.76
CA LEU A 27 6.46 5.12 0.01
C LEU A 27 7.35 4.48 1.09
N GLN A 28 6.73 4.12 2.21
CA GLN A 28 7.43 3.47 3.30
C GLN A 28 7.92 2.07 2.88
N LYS A 29 9.14 1.73 3.28
CA LYS A 29 9.76 0.45 2.93
C LYS A 29 9.02 -0.67 3.67
N LEU A 30 8.52 -1.66 2.92
CA LEU A 30 7.94 -2.87 3.49
C LEU A 30 8.95 -3.59 4.38
N ILE A 31 8.49 -4.00 5.56
CA ILE A 31 9.31 -4.64 6.58
C ILE A 31 9.75 -6.02 6.08
N GLU A 32 11.04 -6.31 6.12
CA GLU A 32 11.51 -7.70 6.06
C GLU A 32 11.24 -8.37 7.40
N ILE A 33 10.29 -9.32 7.42
CA ILE A 33 10.06 -10.20 8.58
C ILE A 33 11.22 -11.22 8.64
N GLY A 34 12.42 -10.74 8.95
CA GLY A 34 13.61 -11.56 9.15
C GLY A 34 13.84 -11.93 10.62
N TYR A 35 13.06 -11.35 11.54
CA TYR A 35 13.18 -11.58 12.97
C TYR A 35 12.35 -12.82 13.37
N ASN A 36 13.03 -13.95 13.52
CA ASN A 36 12.43 -15.20 14.01
C ASN A 36 12.74 -15.39 15.50
N PHE A 37 11.70 -15.54 16.31
CA PHE A 37 11.85 -15.95 17.70
C PHE A 37 12.32 -17.41 17.76
N SER A 38 13.35 -17.72 18.55
CA SER A 38 13.66 -19.10 18.89
C SER A 38 12.72 -19.60 19.98
N ASP A 39 12.49 -20.91 20.06
CA ASP A 39 11.62 -21.52 21.09
C ASP A 39 12.08 -21.24 22.53
N SER A 40 13.32 -20.79 22.70
CA SER A 40 13.92 -20.43 23.98
C SER A 40 13.72 -18.97 24.38
N VAL A 41 13.05 -18.15 23.56
CA VAL A 41 12.85 -16.71 23.85
C VAL A 41 11.72 -16.52 24.86
N ASP A 42 11.98 -15.72 25.90
CA ASP A 42 10.95 -15.28 26.83
C ASP A 42 10.09 -14.18 26.18
N LEU A 43 8.86 -14.54 25.80
CA LEU A 43 7.88 -13.62 25.20
C LEU A 43 7.40 -12.53 26.17
N ASN A 44 7.59 -12.70 27.47
CA ASN A 44 7.23 -11.69 28.46
C ASN A 44 8.34 -10.67 28.73
N SER A 45 9.53 -10.88 28.17
CA SER A 45 10.62 -9.94 28.27
C SER A 45 10.26 -8.60 27.62
N GLU A 46 10.80 -7.52 28.20
CA GLU A 46 10.52 -6.16 27.76
C GLU A 46 11.05 -5.92 26.33
N THR A 47 12.20 -6.51 25.99
CA THR A 47 12.78 -6.46 24.65
C THR A 47 11.90 -7.07 23.57
N VAL A 48 11.22 -8.18 23.86
CA VAL A 48 10.29 -8.82 22.91
C VAL A 48 9.04 -7.97 22.73
N LYS A 49 8.52 -7.41 23.82
CA LYS A 49 7.35 -6.53 23.78
C LYS A 49 7.63 -5.27 22.96
N ASP A 50 8.78 -4.64 23.17
CA ASP A 50 9.20 -3.46 22.41
C ASP A 50 9.33 -3.77 20.92
N LYS A 51 9.97 -4.91 20.59
CA LYS A 51 10.12 -5.32 19.18
C LYS A 51 8.79 -5.66 18.54
N MET A 52 7.88 -6.29 19.27
CA MET A 52 6.53 -6.59 18.80
C MET A 52 5.73 -5.30 18.60
N SER A 53 5.87 -4.31 19.49
CA SER A 53 5.24 -2.99 19.33
C SER A 53 5.76 -2.29 18.07
N GLU A 54 7.07 -2.26 17.85
CA GLU A 54 7.68 -1.66 16.65
C GLU A 54 7.15 -2.31 15.36
N VAL A 55 7.02 -3.65 15.35
CA VAL A 55 6.44 -4.37 14.22
C VAL A 55 4.95 -4.04 14.06
N MET A 56 4.19 -3.94 15.15
CA MET A 56 2.77 -3.59 15.08
C MET A 56 2.53 -2.16 14.61
N ASP A 57 3.34 -1.21 15.07
CA ASP A 57 3.26 0.20 14.67
C ASP A 57 3.55 0.36 13.18
N THR A 58 4.47 -0.44 12.63
CA THR A 58 4.78 -0.45 11.20
C THR A 58 3.76 -1.20 10.33
N LEU A 59 2.88 -2.01 10.95
CA LEU A 59 1.72 -2.60 10.28
C LEU A 59 0.50 -1.66 10.26
N GLN A 60 0.51 -0.61 11.08
CA GLN A 60 -0.54 0.41 11.05
C GLN A 60 -0.32 1.31 9.83
N ILE A 61 -1.31 1.35 8.96
CA ILE A 61 -1.36 2.28 7.83
C ILE A 61 -2.40 3.33 8.17
N ASP A 62 -1.99 4.60 8.12
CA ASP A 62 -2.90 5.73 8.31
C ASP A 62 -3.78 5.95 7.06
N GLU A 63 -4.92 6.61 7.24
CA GLU A 63 -5.84 6.92 6.14
C GLU A 63 -5.18 7.81 5.08
N LEU A 64 -4.31 8.74 5.50
CA LEU A 64 -3.51 9.57 4.59
C LEU A 64 -2.51 8.75 3.75
N GLU A 65 -1.95 7.69 4.34
CA GLU A 65 -1.05 6.79 3.63
C GLU A 65 -1.82 5.91 2.64
N CYS A 66 -3.03 5.47 3.00
CA CYS A 66 -3.94 4.79 2.09
C CYS A 66 -4.28 5.66 0.86
N GLU A 67 -4.63 6.93 1.09
CA GLU A 67 -4.91 7.88 0.01
C GLU A 67 -3.69 8.11 -0.88
N SER A 68 -2.50 8.21 -0.27
CA SER A 68 -1.25 8.41 -1.01
C SER A 68 -0.92 7.22 -1.89
N ILE A 69 -1.02 5.99 -1.35
CA ILE A 69 -0.83 4.75 -2.11
C ILE A 69 -1.85 4.64 -3.24
N GLU A 70 -3.13 4.96 -3.01
CA GLU A 70 -4.15 4.96 -4.07
C GLU A 70 -3.75 5.91 -5.20
N LYS A 71 -3.44 7.18 -4.88
CA LYS A 71 -3.06 8.19 -5.86
C LYS A 71 -1.82 7.78 -6.67
N LEU A 72 -0.78 7.30 -5.99
CA LEU A 72 0.50 6.92 -6.61
C LEU A 72 0.38 5.68 -7.49
N THR A 73 -0.56 4.79 -7.20
CA THR A 73 -0.73 3.51 -7.90
C THR A 73 -1.91 3.51 -8.89
N ARG A 74 -2.58 4.66 -9.09
CA ARG A 74 -3.56 4.87 -10.16
C ARG A 74 -2.98 4.48 -11.52
N GLY A 75 -3.85 3.92 -12.37
CA GLY A 75 -3.45 3.30 -13.65
C GLY A 75 -3.15 1.80 -13.55
N GLN A 76 -3.12 1.24 -12.33
CA GLN A 76 -3.07 -0.19 -12.06
C GLN A 76 -1.98 -0.90 -12.88
N GLY A 77 -2.31 -1.90 -13.69
CA GLY A 77 -1.33 -2.68 -14.47
C GLY A 77 -0.49 -1.88 -15.49
N LYS A 78 -0.80 -0.60 -15.74
CA LYS A 78 0.04 0.30 -16.55
C LYS A 78 1.04 1.10 -15.72
N ASN A 79 0.93 1.03 -14.39
CA ASN A 79 1.79 1.72 -13.43
C ASN A 79 2.69 0.69 -12.76
N VAL A 80 4.01 0.82 -12.95
CA VAL A 80 4.99 -0.11 -12.39
C VAL A 80 4.89 -0.20 -10.85
N LEU A 81 4.59 0.93 -10.19
CA LEU A 81 4.41 0.98 -8.73
C LEU A 81 3.23 0.14 -8.24
N TRP A 82 2.18 -0.04 -9.05
CA TRP A 82 1.05 -0.90 -8.68
C TRP A 82 1.46 -2.37 -8.57
N GLU A 83 2.36 -2.84 -9.43
CA GLU A 83 2.84 -4.21 -9.38
C GLU A 83 3.78 -4.41 -8.18
N ASP A 84 4.69 -3.47 -7.94
CA ASP A 84 5.67 -3.54 -6.86
C ASP A 84 5.01 -3.49 -5.48
N GLU A 85 4.00 -2.62 -5.28
CA GLU A 85 3.23 -2.57 -4.03
C GLU A 85 2.42 -3.85 -3.77
N ARG A 86 1.98 -4.56 -4.82
CA ARG A 86 1.17 -5.78 -4.67
C ARG A 86 1.97 -7.03 -4.38
N LYS A 87 3.23 -7.12 -4.82
CA LYS A 87 4.07 -8.33 -4.67
C LYS A 87 4.25 -8.78 -3.22
N LEU A 88 4.33 -7.82 -2.30
CA LEU A 88 4.64 -8.05 -0.89
C LEU A 88 3.40 -7.93 0.02
N ARG A 89 2.20 -7.78 -0.54
CA ARG A 89 0.97 -7.55 0.21
C ARG A 89 -0.05 -8.67 -0.04
N VAL A 90 -0.83 -8.96 0.99
CA VAL A 90 -2.06 -9.73 0.82
C VAL A 90 -3.08 -8.84 0.13
N THR A 91 -3.58 -9.30 -1.00
CA THR A 91 -4.56 -8.63 -1.85
C THR A 91 -5.84 -9.44 -1.88
N ALA A 92 -6.97 -8.80 -2.20
CA ALA A 92 -8.24 -9.51 -2.33
C ALA A 92 -8.18 -10.72 -3.28
N SER A 93 -7.33 -10.66 -4.31
CA SER A 93 -7.14 -11.74 -5.29
C SER A 93 -6.30 -12.92 -4.81
N ASN A 94 -5.32 -12.72 -3.92
CA ASN A 94 -4.45 -13.80 -3.41
C ASN A 94 -4.80 -14.22 -1.96
N PHE A 95 -5.74 -13.54 -1.31
CA PHE A 95 -6.13 -13.78 0.09
C PHE A 95 -6.49 -15.25 0.37
N GLY A 96 -7.26 -15.87 -0.53
CA GLY A 96 -7.64 -17.28 -0.38
C GLY A 96 -6.45 -18.25 -0.46
N GLU A 97 -5.46 -17.95 -1.29
CA GLU A 97 -4.24 -18.75 -1.42
C GLU A 97 -3.37 -18.62 -0.17
N VAL A 98 -3.22 -17.39 0.34
CA VAL A 98 -2.44 -17.08 1.54
C VAL A 98 -3.04 -17.74 2.79
N ILE A 99 -4.35 -17.62 3.01
CA ILE A 99 -5.01 -18.18 4.21
C ILE A 99 -5.06 -19.71 4.18
N LEU A 100 -5.29 -20.30 3.01
CA LEU A 100 -5.36 -21.76 2.89
C LEU A 100 -3.97 -22.40 2.83
N LEU A 101 -2.88 -21.62 2.88
CA LEU A 101 -1.50 -22.07 2.70
C LEU A 101 -1.35 -22.99 1.48
N LYS A 102 -2.13 -22.72 0.43
CA LYS A 102 -2.03 -23.47 -0.82
C LYS A 102 -0.81 -22.93 -1.56
N GLN A 103 0.34 -23.54 -1.28
CA GLN A 103 1.56 -23.40 -2.09
C GLN A 103 1.45 -24.22 -3.37
#